data_AF-A0A964RQ96-F1
#
_entry.id   AF-A0A964RQ96-F1
#
_cell.length_a   1.000
_cell.length_b   1.000
_cell.length_c   1.000
_cell.angle_alpha   90.00
_cell.angle_beta   90.00
_cell.angle_gamma   90.00
#
_symmetry.space_group_name_H-M   'P 1'
#
loop_
_entity.id
_entity.type
_entity.pdbx_description
1 polymer ?
#
loop_
_entity_poly.entity_id
_entity_poly.type
_entity_poly.pdbx_seq_one_letter_code
_entity_poly.pdbx_strand_id
1 'polypeptide(L)'
;MQNFSYNLTIDNLFYNRKAIGKKLLEIMKLKGHTKISFSKLTDISRQTLNNLFKGEINDKTTFKTCINKIIETENITLADIINYNENKEIQSVVDYKFDPEAKEMLDILDHILHLCDLYYC
;
A
#
# COMPACT_ATOMS: atom_id res chain seq x y z
N MET A 1 -28.55 7.83 -8.16
CA MET A 1 -27.30 8.26 -8.82
C MET A 1 -26.52 7.01 -9.18
N GLN A 2 -26.00 6.96 -10.41
CA GLN A 2 -25.68 5.73 -11.14
C GLN A 2 -24.54 4.91 -10.51
N ASN A 3 -24.83 3.66 -10.18
CA ASN A 3 -23.83 2.63 -9.89
C ASN A 3 -23.13 2.28 -11.21
N PHE A 4 -21.93 2.83 -11.43
CA PHE A 4 -21.03 2.25 -12.43
C PHE A 4 -20.65 0.85 -11.93
N SER A 5 -21.25 -0.17 -12.53
CA SER A 5 -20.83 -1.56 -12.40
C SER A 5 -19.46 -1.67 -13.07
N TYR A 6 -18.40 -1.29 -12.34
CA TYR A 6 -17.04 -1.60 -12.75
C TYR A 6 -16.90 -3.12 -12.72
N ASN A 7 -16.65 -3.74 -13.87
CA ASN A 7 -16.16 -5.11 -13.90
C ASN A 7 -14.84 -5.15 -13.10
N LEU A 8 -14.93 -5.68 -11.89
CA LEU A 8 -13.90 -5.62 -10.86
C LEU A 8 -12.85 -6.71 -11.14
N THR A 9 -12.06 -6.53 -12.20
CA THR A 9 -11.08 -7.51 -12.65
C THR A 9 -9.66 -7.05 -12.33
N ILE A 10 -8.78 -8.02 -12.05
CA ILE A 10 -7.33 -7.79 -11.91
C ILE A 10 -6.76 -7.05 -13.13
N ASP A 11 -7.33 -7.30 -14.31
CA ASP A 11 -6.95 -6.68 -15.57
C ASP A 11 -7.14 -5.16 -15.54
N ASN A 12 -8.26 -4.70 -15.00
CA ASN A 12 -8.55 -3.28 -14.86
C ASN A 12 -7.64 -2.63 -13.81
N LEU A 13 -7.37 -3.32 -12.70
CA LEU A 13 -6.39 -2.85 -11.70
C LEU A 13 -4.99 -2.73 -12.31
N PHE A 14 -4.58 -3.70 -13.14
CA PHE A 14 -3.28 -3.70 -13.78
C PHE A 14 -3.13 -2.57 -14.80
N TYR A 15 -4.18 -2.30 -15.59
CA TYR A 15 -4.19 -1.16 -16.51
C TYR A 15 -4.03 0.17 -15.76
N ASN A 16 -4.63 0.27 -14.57
CA ASN A 16 -4.57 1.44 -13.70
C ASN A 16 -3.52 1.32 -12.57
N ARG A 17 -2.50 0.47 -12.74
CA ARG A 17 -1.56 0.08 -11.66
C ARG A 17 -0.86 1.24 -10.95
N LYS A 18 -0.65 2.37 -11.62
CA LYS A 18 -0.10 3.59 -10.99
C LYS A 18 -1.04 4.19 -9.96
N ALA A 19 -2.34 4.26 -10.27
CA ALA A 19 -3.35 4.74 -9.32
C ALA A 19 -3.57 3.73 -8.20
N ILE A 20 -3.66 2.44 -8.55
CA ILE A 20 -3.80 1.35 -7.58
C ILE A 20 -2.61 1.29 -6.62
N GLY A 21 -1.39 1.45 -7.12
CA GLY A 21 -0.17 1.48 -6.31
C GLY A 21 -0.21 2.56 -5.22
N LYS A 22 -0.68 3.77 -5.57
CA LYS A 22 -0.89 4.85 -4.59
C LYS A 22 -1.93 4.49 -3.53
N LYS A 23 -3.07 3.93 -3.95
CA LYS A 23 -4.13 3.51 -3.01
C LYS A 23 -3.64 2.44 -2.04
N LEU A 24 -2.87 1.46 -2.52
CA LEU A 24 -2.26 0.43 -1.67
C LEU A 24 -1.26 1.01 -0.67
N LEU A 25 -0.46 1.99 -1.09
CA LEU A 25 0.46 2.70 -0.18
C LEU A 25 -0.30 3.42 0.93
N GLU A 26 -1.42 4.06 0.61
CA GLU A 26 -2.23 4.73 1.61
C GLU A 26 -2.95 3.75 2.55
N ILE A 27 -3.45 2.62 2.04
CA ILE A 27 -4.02 1.54 2.87
C ILE A 27 -2.96 1.03 3.86
N MET A 28 -1.73 0.78 3.40
CA MET A 28 -0.62 0.33 4.24
C MET A 28 -0.36 1.32 5.40
N LYS A 29 -0.28 2.62 5.08
CA LYS A 29 -0.07 3.68 6.08
C LYS A 29 -1.24 3.81 7.04
N LEU A 30 -2.48 3.78 6.55
CA LEU A 30 -3.68 3.91 7.37
C LEU A 30 -3.77 2.77 8.40
N LYS A 31 -3.30 1.58 8.03
CA LYS A 31 -3.20 0.43 8.94
C LYS A 31 -1.96 0.46 9.85
N GLY A 32 -1.15 1.51 9.78
CA GLY A 32 0.00 1.72 10.66
C GLY A 32 1.22 0.88 10.30
N HIS A 33 1.31 0.38 9.07
CA HIS A 33 2.46 -0.42 8.63
C HIS A 33 3.56 0.46 8.02
N THR A 34 4.81 0.14 8.34
CA THR A 34 5.96 0.58 7.54
C THR A 34 6.16 -0.37 6.36
N LYS A 35 6.96 0.02 5.36
CA LYS A 35 7.30 -0.87 4.24
C LYS A 35 8.00 -2.14 4.72
N ILE A 36 8.75 -2.03 5.81
CA ILE A 36 9.45 -3.15 6.44
C ILE A 36 8.45 -4.12 7.07
N SER A 37 7.58 -3.63 7.95
CA SER A 37 6.59 -4.48 8.60
C SER A 37 5.65 -5.11 7.56
N PHE A 38 5.25 -4.34 6.55
CA PHE A 38 4.37 -4.81 5.49
C PHE A 38 5.04 -5.87 4.60
N SER A 39 6.34 -5.73 4.32
CA SER A 39 7.13 -6.73 3.61
C SER A 39 7.16 -8.07 4.33
N LYS A 40 7.40 -8.05 5.66
CA LYS A 40 7.41 -9.24 6.51
C LYS A 40 6.02 -9.86 6.61
N LEU A 41 4.98 -9.03 6.72
CA LEU A 41 3.60 -9.48 6.88
C LEU A 41 3.02 -10.11 5.60
N THR A 42 3.28 -9.50 4.44
CA THR A 42 2.74 -9.98 3.14
C THR A 42 3.63 -11.00 2.45
N ASP A 43 4.84 -11.26 2.97
CA ASP A 43 5.86 -12.07 2.29
C ASP A 43 6.14 -11.55 0.85
N ILE A 44 6.22 -10.23 0.71
CA ILE A 44 6.60 -9.55 -0.54
C ILE A 44 7.85 -8.74 -0.23
N SER A 45 8.89 -8.86 -1.06
CA SER A 45 10.11 -8.09 -0.85
C SER A 45 9.84 -6.58 -0.84
N ARG A 46 10.57 -5.83 -0.02
CA ARG A 46 10.48 -4.36 0.03
C ARG A 46 10.66 -3.72 -1.35
N GLN A 47 11.57 -4.24 -2.16
CA GLN A 47 11.79 -3.74 -3.52
C GLN A 47 10.55 -3.95 -4.40
N THR A 48 9.94 -5.13 -4.32
CA THR A 48 8.71 -5.44 -5.06
C THR A 48 7.54 -4.58 -4.59
N LEU A 49 7.40 -4.36 -3.28
CA LEU A 49 6.39 -3.43 -2.73
C LEU A 49 6.62 -1.99 -3.20
N ASN A 50 7.86 -1.51 -3.19
CA ASN A 50 8.20 -0.18 -3.71
C ASN A 50 7.81 -0.03 -5.18
N ASN A 51 8.13 -1.03 -6.01
CA ASN A 51 7.74 -1.04 -7.42
C ASN A 51 6.22 -1.14 -7.58
N LEU A 52 5.52 -1.90 -6.73
CA LEU A 52 4.06 -2.01 -6.72
C LEU A 52 3.41 -0.65 -6.41
N PHE A 53 3.87 0.04 -5.36
CA PHE A 53 3.34 1.33 -4.94
C PHE A 53 3.56 2.43 -5.98
N LYS A 54 4.68 2.38 -6.72
CA LYS A 54 4.96 3.28 -7.84
C LYS A 54 4.20 2.89 -9.13
N GLY A 55 3.60 1.71 -9.19
CA GLY A 55 2.97 1.17 -10.39
C GLY A 55 3.96 0.74 -11.48
N GLU A 56 5.17 0.35 -11.08
CA GLU A 56 6.29 -0.02 -11.96
C GLU A 56 6.36 -1.52 -12.27
N ILE A 57 5.49 -2.34 -11.68
CA ILE A 57 5.37 -3.77 -12.03
C ILE A 57 4.69 -3.90 -13.40
N ASN A 58 5.46 -4.30 -14.40
CA ASN A 58 4.99 -4.48 -15.78
C ASN A 58 4.59 -5.93 -16.11
N ASP A 59 4.90 -6.88 -15.22
CA ASP A 59 4.42 -8.26 -15.35
C ASP A 59 3.07 -8.43 -14.63
N LYS A 60 2.03 -8.79 -15.38
CA LYS A 60 0.66 -8.93 -14.88
C LYS A 60 0.54 -10.06 -13.87
N THR A 61 1.29 -11.14 -14.05
CA THR A 61 1.28 -12.29 -13.12
C THR A 61 1.84 -11.89 -11.77
N THR A 62 2.99 -11.22 -11.75
CA THR A 62 3.62 -10.67 -10.56
C THR A 62 2.70 -9.68 -9.85
N PHE A 63 2.09 -8.76 -10.61
CA PHE A 63 1.11 -7.82 -10.06
C PHE A 63 -0.05 -8.54 -9.38
N LYS A 64 -0.69 -9.50 -10.08
CA LYS A 64 -1.80 -10.30 -9.55
C LYS A 64 -1.42 -11.02 -8.25
N THR A 65 -0.26 -11.67 -8.23
CA THR A 65 0.24 -12.38 -7.03
C THR A 65 0.41 -11.42 -5.86
N CYS A 66 0.99 -10.23 -6.09
CA CYS A 66 1.15 -9.23 -5.03
C CYS A 66 -0.20 -8.74 -4.50
N ILE A 67 -1.16 -8.44 -5.38
CA ILE A 67 -2.51 -8.00 -4.99
C ILE A 67 -3.21 -9.07 -4.15
N ASN A 68 -3.16 -10.34 -4.57
CA ASN A 68 -3.79 -11.44 -3.84
C ASN A 68 -3.18 -11.61 -2.44
N LYS A 69 -1.84 -11.60 -2.33
CA LYS A 69 -1.15 -11.67 -1.04
C LYS A 69 -1.58 -10.55 -0.10
N ILE A 70 -1.67 -9.31 -0.61
CA ILE A 70 -2.13 -8.16 0.19
C ILE A 70 -3.59 -8.33 0.62
N ILE A 71 -4.48 -8.75 -0.28
CA ILE A 71 -5.89 -9.01 0.02
C ILE A 71 -6.05 -10.04 1.14
N GLU A 72 -5.31 -11.15 1.05
CA GLU A 72 -5.34 -12.23 2.03
C GLU A 72 -4.78 -11.77 3.39
N THR A 73 -3.65 -11.07 3.37
CA THR A 73 -2.96 -10.60 4.58
C THR A 73 -3.76 -9.53 5.31
N GLU A 74 -4.31 -8.59 4.56
CA GLU A 74 -5.03 -7.43 5.11
C GLU A 74 -6.51 -7.68 5.32
N ASN A 75 -7.01 -8.85 4.89
CA ASN A 75 -8.41 -9.23 4.90
C ASN A 75 -9.31 -8.14 4.28
N ILE A 76 -8.88 -7.61 3.13
CA ILE A 76 -9.59 -6.58 2.37
C ILE A 76 -10.04 -7.14 1.02
N THR A 77 -11.03 -6.52 0.39
CA THR A 77 -11.49 -6.90 -0.94
C THR A 77 -10.88 -6.03 -2.05
N LEU A 78 -10.96 -6.49 -3.30
CA LEU A 78 -10.64 -5.66 -4.47
C LEU A 78 -11.47 -4.36 -4.51
N ALA A 79 -12.70 -4.41 -4.00
CA ALA A 79 -13.59 -3.25 -3.96
C ALA A 79 -13.09 -2.23 -2.94
N ASP A 80 -12.52 -2.67 -1.81
CA ASP A 80 -11.91 -1.79 -0.82
C ASP A 80 -10.71 -1.04 -1.40
N ILE A 81 -9.89 -1.70 -2.20
CA ILE A 81 -8.75 -1.07 -2.88
C ILE A 81 -9.22 -0.01 -3.89
N ILE A 82 -10.25 -0.31 -4.69
CA ILE A 82 -10.77 0.61 -5.71
C ILE A 82 -11.52 1.78 -5.07
N ASN A 83 -12.38 1.50 -4.09
CA ASN A 83 -13.19 2.50 -3.40
C ASN A 83 -12.43 3.24 -2.30
N TYR A 84 -11.14 2.92 -2.11
CA TYR A 84 -10.27 3.72 -1.28
C TYR A 84 -10.21 5.13 -1.87
N ASN A 85 -10.94 6.03 -1.22
CA ASN A 85 -10.88 7.45 -1.44
C ASN A 85 -10.19 8.04 -0.22
N GLU A 86 -9.26 8.96 -0.49
CA GLU A 86 -8.54 9.75 0.52
C GLU A 86 -9.49 10.49 1.49
N ASN A 87 -10.80 10.54 1.17
CA ASN A 87 -11.86 11.20 1.91
C ASN A 87 -12.70 10.29 2.84
N LYS A 88 -12.26 9.07 3.16
CA LYS A 88 -12.83 8.43 4.37
C LYS A 88 -12.34 9.26 5.55
N GLU A 89 -13.16 10.21 5.96
CA GLU A 89 -13.06 10.92 7.23
C GLU A 89 -12.60 9.92 8.27
N ILE A 90 -11.38 10.15 8.76
CA ILE A 90 -10.83 9.51 9.93
C ILE A 90 -11.86 9.81 11.03
N GLN A 91 -12.74 8.85 11.33
CA GLN A 91 -13.52 8.92 12.55
C GLN A 91 -12.53 8.81 13.71
N SER A 92 -12.19 10.00 14.22
CA SER A 92 -11.58 10.31 15.51
C SER A 92 -10.26 9.59 15.85
N VAL A 93 -9.14 10.12 15.37
CA VAL A 93 -7.97 10.33 16.24
C VAL A 93 -7.35 11.68 15.87
N VAL A 94 -7.94 12.75 16.42
CA VAL A 94 -7.37 14.10 16.59
C VAL A 94 -6.96 14.81 15.28
N ASP A 95 -7.27 16.10 15.18
CA ASP A 95 -6.68 17.04 14.20
C ASP A 95 -5.15 17.17 14.39
N TYR A 96 -4.41 16.07 14.27
CA TYR A 96 -2.96 16.10 14.23
C TYR A 96 -2.59 16.60 12.84
N LYS A 97 -2.41 17.91 12.74
CA LYS A 97 -1.78 18.56 11.59
C LYS A 97 -0.51 17.78 11.28
N PHE A 98 -0.48 17.12 10.12
CA PHE A 98 0.64 16.29 9.67
C PHE A 98 1.90 17.15 9.66
N ASP A 99 2.75 17.02 10.68
CA ASP A 99 3.96 17.80 10.82
C ASP A 99 5.01 17.27 9.83
N PRO A 100 5.49 18.10 8.88
CA PRO A 100 6.51 17.69 7.92
C PRO A 100 7.77 17.14 8.60
N GLU A 101 8.14 17.70 9.75
CA GLU A 101 9.31 17.29 10.52
C GLU A 101 9.12 15.90 11.15
N ALA A 102 7.96 15.65 11.75
CA ALA A 102 7.61 14.31 12.26
C ALA A 102 7.61 13.24 11.16
N LYS A 103 7.15 13.58 9.94
CA LYS A 103 7.21 12.66 8.79
C LYS A 103 8.65 12.38 8.39
N GLU A 104 9.49 13.41 8.31
CA GLU A 104 10.90 13.25 7.97
C GLU A 104 11.63 12.38 9.00
N MET A 105 11.40 12.59 10.29
CA MET A 105 11.94 11.75 11.36
C MET A 105 11.49 10.29 11.23
N LEU A 106 10.22 10.03 10.91
CA LEU A 106 9.71 8.67 10.68
C LEU A 106 10.36 8.01 9.46
N ASP A 107 10.52 8.76 8.37
CA ASP A 107 11.19 8.27 7.16
C ASP A 107 12.67 7.95 7.45
N ILE A 108 13.36 8.77 8.24
CA ILE A 108 14.74 8.48 8.69
C ILE A 108 14.79 7.22 9.54
N LEU A 109 13.87 7.05 10.49
CA LEU A 109 13.80 5.85 11.32
C LEU A 109 13.56 4.59 10.48
N ASP A 110 12.69 4.64 9.47
CA ASP A 110 12.46 3.54 8.53
C ASP A 110 13.75 3.17 7.76
N HIS A 111 14.53 4.17 7.34
CA HIS A 111 15.83 3.93 6.70
C HIS A 111 16.86 3.30 7.65
N ILE A 112 16.90 3.73 8.92
CA ILE A 112 17.81 3.13 9.93
C ILE A 112 17.43 1.68 10.19
N LEU A 113 16.15 1.39 10.40
CA LEU A 113 15.66 0.02 10.57
C LEU A 113 15.98 -0.85 9.35
N HIS A 114 15.89 -0.28 8.14
CA HIS A 114 16.29 -0.96 6.91
C HIS A 114 17.76 -1.36 6.92
N LEU A 115 18.64 -0.45 7.33
CA LEU A 115 20.06 -0.72 7.48
C LEU A 115 20.29 -1.84 8.50
N CYS A 116 19.63 -1.77 9.66
CA CYS A 116 19.75 -2.81 10.68
C CYS A 116 19.35 -4.20 10.16
N ASP A 117 18.24 -4.31 9.42
CA ASP A 117 17.84 -5.59 8.81
C ASP A 117 18.92 -6.13 7.83
N LEU A 118 19.69 -5.28 7.15
CA LEU A 118 20.72 -5.73 6.20
C LEU A 118 21.97 -6.28 6.89
N TYR A 119 22.31 -5.77 8.07
CA TYR A 119 23.56 -6.13 8.77
C TYR A 119 23.37 -7.15 9.89
N TYR A 120 22.15 -7.30 10.40
CA TYR A 120 21.85 -8.16 11.56
C TYR A 120 20.90 -9.33 11.23
N CYS A 121 20.74 -9.70 9.95
CA CYS A 121 20.09 -10.95 9.52
C CYS A 121 21.13 -12.02 9.15
#